data_AF-A0A5B8LL82-F1
#
_entry.id   AF-A0A5B8LL82-F1
#
_cell.length_a   1.000
_cell.length_b   1.000
_cell.length_c   1.000
_cell.angle_alpha   90.00
_cell.angle_beta   90.00
_cell.angle_gamma   90.00
#
_symmetry.space_group_name_H-M   'P 1'
#
loop_
_entity.id
_entity.type
_entity.pdbx_description
1 polymer ?
#
loop_
_entity_poly.entity_id
_entity_poly.type
_entity_poly.pdbx_seq_one_letter_code
_entity_poly.pdbx_strand_id
1 'polypeptide(L)'
;MRRAADYGRGDLSLALIVADAGWGATEADRAMDLAAGEFRGRTDWQGAIDGRFDHAGPIELVAAEAQGVADEVLAEALPRLAALRAETGARFVVAIDRGQIDAVAGTLLGERVELLCAPTLADRAAAFAIGLSAFSRDTLHDKDSDSESAQLRQLNEEVARISRVLSRLASEDKRPGGVGERSMSFNPPPAAPAASPPTAADIRKIIRGRRLRDQFFAEGLFEDPAWDMLLDLYAAELENAQVSVSSLCIAAAVAPTTALRWIGRMTDAGLFVRQADPFDRRRAFLGLSAEAREKIERYFTALRQSGLHPL
;
A
#
# COMPACT_ATOMS: atom_id res chain seq x y z
N MET A 1 -3.89 -54.80 -2.93
CA MET A 1 -4.38 -54.13 -1.71
C MET A 1 -3.19 -53.67 -0.88
N ARG A 2 -2.74 -52.42 -1.06
CA ARG A 2 -1.77 -51.74 -0.18
C ARG A 2 -2.42 -50.45 0.29
N ARG A 3 -2.25 -50.20 1.59
CA ARG A 3 -2.99 -49.27 2.45
C ARG A 3 -3.06 -47.85 1.89
N ALA A 4 -4.27 -47.30 1.85
CA ALA A 4 -4.51 -45.88 1.90
C ALA A 4 -3.92 -45.33 3.21
N ALA A 5 -2.94 -44.45 3.10
CA ALA A 5 -2.51 -43.64 4.22
C ALA A 5 -3.48 -42.47 4.32
N ASP A 6 -4.20 -42.40 5.44
CA ASP A 6 -4.88 -41.20 5.93
C ASP A 6 -3.87 -40.05 5.94
N TYR A 7 -3.93 -39.18 4.93
CA TYR A 7 -3.38 -37.85 5.06
C TYR A 7 -4.39 -37.04 5.85
N GLY A 8 -4.03 -36.69 7.08
CA GLY A 8 -4.72 -35.67 7.85
C GLY A 8 -4.94 -34.46 6.95
N ARG A 9 -6.21 -34.10 6.77
CA ARG A 9 -6.67 -32.91 6.08
C ARG A 9 -6.25 -31.71 6.95
N GLY A 10 -4.98 -31.34 6.84
CA GLY A 10 -4.36 -30.21 7.54
C GLY A 10 -4.61 -28.94 6.75
N ASP A 11 -5.38 -28.07 7.36
CA ASP A 11 -5.78 -26.72 6.93
C ASP A 11 -4.58 -25.74 6.99
N LEU A 12 -3.44 -26.12 6.41
CA LEU A 12 -2.18 -25.38 6.55
C LEU A 12 -2.06 -24.35 5.43
N SER A 13 -2.04 -23.08 5.85
CA SER A 13 -1.70 -21.91 5.05
C SER A 13 -0.44 -22.14 4.22
N LEU A 14 -0.55 -22.06 2.89
CA LEU A 14 0.57 -22.24 1.99
C LEU A 14 1.16 -20.90 1.52
N ALA A 15 2.48 -20.77 1.66
CA ALA A 15 3.27 -19.76 0.95
C ALA A 15 3.85 -20.35 -0.35
N LEU A 16 3.54 -19.77 -1.50
CA LEU A 16 4.12 -20.15 -2.79
C LEU A 16 5.28 -19.20 -3.12
N ILE A 17 6.49 -19.75 -3.29
CA ILE A 17 7.64 -18.99 -3.77
C ILE A 17 7.75 -19.13 -5.30
N VAL A 18 7.76 -18.00 -6.02
CA VAL A 18 8.03 -17.92 -7.46
C VAL A 18 9.43 -17.36 -7.64
N ALA A 19 10.39 -18.24 -7.95
CA ALA A 19 11.79 -17.88 -8.10
C ALA A 19 12.57 -18.94 -8.87
N ASP A 20 13.47 -18.51 -9.76
CA ASP A 20 14.46 -19.41 -10.34
C ASP A 20 15.48 -19.85 -9.28
N ALA A 21 16.13 -20.99 -9.51
CA ALA A 21 17.21 -21.45 -8.63
C ALA A 21 18.35 -20.41 -8.60
N GLY A 22 18.68 -19.91 -7.40
CA GLY A 22 19.73 -18.90 -7.24
C GLY A 22 19.56 -18.05 -5.99
N TRP A 23 20.09 -16.82 -6.06
CA TRP A 23 20.11 -15.88 -4.94
C TRP A 23 18.69 -15.51 -4.47
N GLY A 24 17.78 -15.15 -5.39
CA GLY A 24 16.41 -14.75 -5.05
C GLY A 24 15.66 -15.85 -4.28
N ALA A 25 15.68 -17.09 -4.78
CA ALA A 25 15.07 -18.24 -4.09
C ALA A 25 15.68 -18.47 -2.69
N THR A 26 17.00 -18.31 -2.55
CA THR A 26 17.70 -18.48 -1.27
C THR A 26 17.29 -17.41 -0.27
N GLU A 27 17.18 -16.15 -0.68
CA GLU A 27 16.75 -15.06 0.20
C GLU A 27 15.28 -15.19 0.59
N ALA A 28 14.42 -15.60 -0.35
CA ALA A 28 13.01 -15.89 -0.07
C ALA A 28 12.86 -16.99 1.00
N ASP A 29 13.62 -18.08 0.87
CA ASP A 29 13.63 -19.17 1.86
C ASP A 29 14.05 -18.70 3.24
N ARG A 30 15.17 -17.96 3.32
CA ARG A 30 15.67 -17.45 4.60
C ARG A 30 14.68 -16.49 5.24
N ALA A 31 14.02 -15.64 4.45
CA ALA A 31 13.01 -14.71 4.94
C ALA A 31 11.73 -15.43 5.40
N MET A 32 11.32 -16.49 4.70
CA MET A 32 10.20 -17.36 5.11
C MET A 32 10.49 -18.07 6.43
N ASP A 33 11.70 -18.62 6.58
CA ASP A 33 12.13 -19.28 7.82
C ASP A 33 12.09 -18.29 9.01
N LEU A 34 12.50 -17.03 8.80
CA LEU A 34 12.39 -15.95 9.80
C LEU A 34 10.94 -15.52 10.08
N ALA A 35 10.06 -15.61 9.09
CA ALA A 35 8.63 -15.31 9.23
C ALA A 35 7.83 -16.46 9.87
N ALA A 36 8.46 -17.59 10.19
CA ALA A 36 7.86 -18.80 10.75
C ALA A 36 6.78 -19.46 9.85
N GLY A 37 6.94 -19.39 8.52
CA GLY A 37 6.07 -20.11 7.58
C GLY A 37 6.41 -21.60 7.51
N GLU A 38 5.47 -22.49 7.85
CA GLU A 38 5.72 -23.95 7.91
C GLU A 38 5.57 -24.67 6.56
N PHE A 39 4.69 -24.20 5.66
CA PHE A 39 4.38 -24.87 4.41
C PHE A 39 4.72 -24.00 3.19
N ARG A 40 5.58 -24.54 2.30
CA ARG A 40 6.06 -23.85 1.10
C ARG A 40 5.96 -24.70 -0.17
N GLY A 41 5.32 -24.15 -1.18
CA GLY A 41 5.35 -24.61 -2.56
C GLY A 41 6.36 -23.78 -3.34
N ARG A 42 6.89 -24.31 -4.43
CA ARG A 42 7.84 -23.57 -5.29
C ARG A 42 7.51 -23.76 -6.75
N THR A 43 7.65 -22.68 -7.52
CA THR A 43 7.70 -22.73 -8.98
C THR A 43 8.80 -21.77 -9.47
N ASP A 44 9.39 -22.07 -10.61
CA ASP A 44 10.31 -21.17 -11.30
C ASP A 44 9.53 -20.22 -12.23
N TRP A 45 10.20 -19.25 -12.85
CA TRP A 45 9.51 -18.29 -13.71
C TRP A 45 8.92 -18.92 -14.97
N GLN A 46 9.58 -19.96 -15.51
CA GLN A 46 9.03 -20.73 -16.63
C GLN A 46 7.77 -21.52 -16.22
N GLY A 47 7.78 -22.15 -15.05
CA GLY A 47 6.62 -22.81 -14.46
C GLY A 47 5.46 -21.84 -14.26
N ALA A 48 5.73 -20.64 -13.77
CA ALA A 48 4.72 -19.58 -13.64
C ALA A 48 4.12 -19.16 -15.01
N ILE A 49 4.94 -19.05 -16.06
CA ILE A 49 4.47 -18.78 -17.45
C ILE A 49 3.55 -19.90 -17.93
N ASP A 50 3.91 -21.15 -17.65
CA ASP A 50 3.14 -22.34 -18.03
C ASP A 50 1.89 -22.54 -17.16
N GLY A 51 1.67 -21.70 -16.14
CA GLY A 51 0.57 -21.84 -15.18
C GLY A 51 0.73 -23.03 -14.23
N ARG A 52 1.96 -23.52 -14.05
CA ARG A 52 2.31 -24.65 -13.18
C ARG A 52 2.69 -24.13 -11.80
N PHE A 53 1.71 -24.13 -10.91
CA PHE A 53 1.88 -23.83 -9.49
C PHE A 53 1.73 -25.15 -8.72
N ASP A 54 2.83 -25.74 -8.26
CA ASP A 54 2.77 -26.98 -7.48
C ASP A 54 2.34 -26.65 -6.04
N HIS A 55 1.04 -26.81 -5.77
CA HIS A 55 0.48 -26.58 -4.44
C HIS A 55 -0.61 -27.60 -4.07
N ALA A 56 -0.57 -28.04 -2.81
CA ALA A 56 -1.64 -28.83 -2.20
C ALA A 56 -2.40 -27.93 -1.20
N GLY A 57 -3.59 -27.44 -1.58
CA GLY A 57 -4.43 -26.60 -0.70
C GLY A 57 -4.47 -25.12 -1.09
N PRO A 58 -5.12 -24.27 -0.28
CA PRO A 58 -5.27 -22.84 -0.56
C PRO A 58 -3.92 -22.11 -0.45
N ILE A 59 -3.63 -21.24 -1.41
CA ILE A 59 -2.47 -20.34 -1.38
C ILE A 59 -2.88 -19.06 -0.65
N GLU A 60 -2.18 -18.70 0.41
CA GLU A 60 -2.44 -17.45 1.16
C GLU A 60 -1.47 -16.33 0.81
N LEU A 61 -0.22 -16.70 0.53
CA LEU A 61 0.85 -15.79 0.18
C LEU A 61 1.58 -16.29 -1.05
N VAL A 62 1.80 -15.40 -2.02
CA VAL A 62 2.71 -15.59 -3.13
C VAL A 62 3.91 -14.65 -2.93
N ALA A 63 5.10 -15.22 -2.77
CA ALA A 63 6.36 -14.50 -2.71
C ALA A 63 7.07 -14.61 -4.07
N ALA A 64 7.09 -13.53 -4.85
CA ALA A 64 7.68 -13.53 -6.19
C ALA A 64 9.01 -12.76 -6.22
N GLU A 65 10.07 -13.45 -6.61
CA GLU A 65 11.44 -12.94 -6.68
C GLU A 65 11.80 -12.50 -8.09
N ALA A 66 11.43 -11.27 -8.45
CA ALA A 66 11.64 -10.73 -9.79
C ALA A 66 13.02 -10.11 -9.99
N GLN A 67 13.77 -9.83 -8.91
CA GLN A 67 15.11 -9.24 -9.01
C GLN A 67 16.04 -10.05 -9.91
N GLY A 68 16.68 -9.39 -10.87
CA GLY A 68 17.55 -10.02 -11.87
C GLY A 68 16.85 -10.85 -12.96
N VAL A 69 15.52 -10.96 -12.93
CA VAL A 69 14.76 -11.65 -13.98
C VAL A 69 14.64 -10.75 -15.21
N ALA A 70 14.83 -11.32 -16.40
CA ALA A 70 14.75 -10.60 -17.66
C ALA A 70 13.34 -10.04 -17.92
N ASP A 71 13.27 -8.85 -18.51
CA ASP A 71 12.01 -8.14 -18.76
C ASP A 71 11.06 -8.94 -19.67
N GLU A 72 11.58 -9.73 -20.61
CA GLU A 72 10.78 -10.59 -21.48
C GLU A 72 10.07 -11.69 -20.69
N VAL A 73 10.77 -12.31 -19.74
CA VAL A 73 10.21 -13.35 -18.86
C VAL A 73 9.14 -12.75 -17.95
N LEU A 74 9.40 -11.58 -17.37
CA LEU A 74 8.41 -10.88 -16.54
C LEU A 74 7.17 -10.49 -17.36
N ALA A 75 7.34 -10.01 -18.59
CA ALA A 75 6.22 -9.64 -19.45
C ALA A 75 5.27 -10.82 -19.72
N GLU A 76 5.78 -12.04 -19.81
CA GLU A 76 4.97 -13.25 -19.99
C GLU A 76 4.39 -13.78 -18.67
N ALA A 77 5.15 -13.71 -17.57
CA ALA A 77 4.74 -14.26 -16.28
C ALA A 77 3.75 -13.38 -15.50
N LEU A 78 3.91 -12.05 -15.55
CA LEU A 78 3.11 -11.11 -14.76
C LEU A 78 1.58 -11.25 -14.99
N PRO A 79 1.08 -11.42 -16.23
CA PRO A 79 -0.34 -11.69 -16.46
C PRO A 79 -0.83 -12.99 -15.82
N ARG A 80 0.02 -14.03 -15.76
CA ARG A 80 -0.30 -15.31 -15.10
C ARG A 80 -0.38 -15.14 -13.59
N LEU A 81 0.55 -14.40 -13.00
CA LEU A 81 0.52 -14.06 -11.58
C LEU A 81 -0.70 -13.19 -11.22
N ALA A 82 -1.09 -12.26 -12.09
CA ALA A 82 -2.31 -11.47 -11.90
C ALA A 82 -3.58 -12.35 -11.93
N ALA A 83 -3.65 -13.32 -12.85
CA ALA A 83 -4.74 -14.29 -12.91
C ALA A 83 -4.78 -15.16 -11.65
N LEU A 84 -3.63 -15.69 -11.21
CA LEU A 84 -3.51 -16.46 -9.97
C LEU A 84 -4.01 -15.65 -8.76
N ARG A 85 -3.66 -14.36 -8.67
CA ARG A 85 -4.15 -13.47 -7.61
C ARG A 85 -5.67 -13.34 -7.63
N ALA A 86 -6.26 -13.18 -8.81
CA ALA A 86 -7.70 -13.06 -8.97
C ALA A 86 -8.43 -14.36 -8.60
N GLU A 87 -7.84 -15.52 -8.92
CA GLU A 87 -8.41 -16.85 -8.64
C GLU A 87 -8.31 -17.24 -7.16
N THR A 88 -7.15 -16.98 -6.54
CA THR A 88 -6.86 -17.42 -5.17
C THR A 88 -7.22 -16.38 -4.11
N GLY A 89 -7.23 -15.10 -4.47
CA GLY A 89 -7.31 -14.00 -3.51
C GLY A 89 -6.09 -13.87 -2.60
N ALA A 90 -5.00 -14.59 -2.89
CA ALA A 90 -3.77 -14.58 -2.10
C ALA A 90 -3.15 -13.18 -2.02
N ARG A 91 -2.41 -12.92 -0.94
CA ARG A 91 -1.52 -11.76 -0.87
C ARG A 91 -0.29 -12.01 -1.72
N PHE A 92 0.22 -10.95 -2.35
CA PHE A 92 1.45 -11.00 -3.13
C PHE A 92 2.48 -10.10 -2.48
N VAL A 93 3.68 -10.63 -2.27
CA VAL A 93 4.87 -9.85 -1.94
C VAL A 93 5.84 -10.05 -3.10
N VAL A 94 6.16 -8.98 -3.81
CA VAL A 94 6.99 -9.04 -5.03
C VAL A 94 8.25 -8.21 -4.81
N ALA A 95 9.40 -8.87 -4.84
CA ALA A 95 10.70 -8.22 -4.76
C ALA A 95 11.21 -7.88 -6.15
N ILE A 96 11.55 -6.61 -6.38
CA ILE A 96 11.87 -6.05 -7.68
C ILE A 96 13.12 -5.18 -7.63
N ASP A 97 13.80 -5.05 -8.75
CA ASP A 97 14.81 -4.03 -8.96
C ASP A 97 14.18 -2.70 -9.39
N ARG A 98 14.92 -1.60 -9.24
CA ARG A 98 14.43 -0.26 -9.60
C ARG A 98 13.96 -0.16 -11.05
N GLY A 99 14.64 -0.86 -11.97
CA GLY A 99 14.27 -0.89 -13.38
C GLY A 99 12.95 -1.62 -13.68
N GLN A 100 12.49 -2.47 -12.77
CA GLN A 100 11.31 -3.31 -12.93
C GLN A 100 10.03 -2.69 -12.36
N ILE A 101 10.13 -1.53 -11.68
CA ILE A 101 9.00 -0.85 -11.02
C ILE A 101 7.81 -0.69 -11.97
N ASP A 102 8.02 -0.10 -13.14
CA ASP A 102 6.91 0.22 -14.05
C ASP A 102 6.27 -1.03 -14.65
N ALA A 103 7.07 -2.06 -14.98
CA ALA A 103 6.58 -3.32 -15.53
C ALA A 103 5.73 -4.09 -14.52
N VAL A 104 6.25 -4.25 -13.30
CA VAL A 104 5.60 -5.03 -12.24
C VAL A 104 4.40 -4.29 -11.66
N ALA A 105 4.54 -3.01 -11.29
CA ALA A 105 3.43 -2.19 -10.83
C ALA A 105 2.38 -2.02 -11.95
N GLY A 106 2.85 -1.98 -13.20
CA GLY A 106 2.04 -2.04 -14.40
C GLY A 106 1.07 -3.21 -14.44
N THR A 107 1.36 -4.35 -13.82
CA THR A 107 0.43 -5.50 -13.86
C THR A 107 -0.19 -5.80 -12.51
N LEU A 108 0.60 -5.75 -11.43
CA LEU A 108 0.22 -6.28 -10.13
C LEU A 108 -0.19 -5.22 -9.11
N LEU A 109 0.09 -3.93 -9.33
CA LEU A 109 -0.25 -2.89 -8.36
C LEU A 109 -1.76 -2.90 -8.06
N GLY A 110 -2.10 -2.89 -6.77
CA GLY A 110 -3.46 -2.82 -6.26
C GLY A 110 -3.58 -3.54 -4.93
N GLU A 111 -4.83 -3.81 -4.53
CA GLU A 111 -5.12 -4.45 -3.25
C GLU A 111 -4.38 -5.79 -3.07
N ARG A 112 -3.97 -6.05 -1.82
CA ARG A 112 -3.26 -7.29 -1.42
C ARG A 112 -1.93 -7.52 -2.12
N VAL A 113 -1.32 -6.49 -2.71
CA VAL A 113 0.02 -6.56 -3.30
C VAL A 113 0.98 -5.60 -2.60
N GLU A 114 2.09 -6.13 -2.12
CA GLU A 114 3.21 -5.38 -1.57
C GLU A 114 4.41 -5.50 -2.51
N LEU A 115 4.89 -4.36 -3.02
CA LEU A 115 6.04 -4.29 -3.91
C LEU A 115 7.25 -3.79 -3.12
N LEU A 116 8.29 -4.61 -3.05
CA LEU A 116 9.54 -4.30 -2.36
C LEU A 116 10.64 -4.02 -3.38
N CYS A 117 11.15 -2.79 -3.41
CA CYS A 117 12.21 -2.39 -4.32
C CYS A 117 13.58 -2.52 -3.66
N ALA A 118 14.46 -3.36 -4.23
CA ALA A 118 15.78 -3.70 -3.69
C ALA A 118 15.76 -4.06 -2.18
N PRO A 119 14.88 -4.99 -1.73
CA PRO A 119 14.71 -5.27 -0.31
C PRO A 119 15.91 -5.99 0.31
N THR A 120 16.08 -5.75 1.60
CA THR A 120 16.92 -6.57 2.46
C THR A 120 16.20 -7.85 2.89
N LEU A 121 16.93 -8.81 3.46
CA LEU A 121 16.35 -10.00 4.09
C LEU A 121 15.30 -9.66 5.16
N ALA A 122 15.53 -8.59 5.93
CA ALA A 122 14.61 -8.15 6.99
C ALA A 122 13.31 -7.58 6.41
N ASP A 123 13.40 -6.80 5.32
CA ASP A 123 12.21 -6.27 4.65
C ASP A 123 11.32 -7.39 4.12
N ARG A 124 11.94 -8.41 3.53
CA ARG A 124 11.24 -9.63 3.05
C ARG A 124 10.55 -10.35 4.19
N ALA A 125 11.29 -10.67 5.25
CA ALA A 125 10.77 -11.40 6.40
C ALA A 125 9.60 -10.64 7.05
N ALA A 126 9.69 -9.32 7.18
CA ALA A 126 8.62 -8.49 7.71
C ALA A 126 7.36 -8.52 6.82
N ALA A 127 7.50 -8.31 5.51
CA ALA A 127 6.39 -8.34 4.56
C ALA A 127 5.71 -9.72 4.54
N PHE A 128 6.51 -10.78 4.58
CA PHE A 128 6.05 -12.16 4.66
C PHE A 128 5.26 -12.46 5.93
N ALA A 129 5.79 -12.05 7.10
CA ALA A 129 5.10 -12.22 8.37
C ALA A 129 3.77 -11.47 8.40
N ILE A 130 3.71 -10.24 7.86
CA ILE A 130 2.46 -9.48 7.71
C ILE A 130 1.49 -10.23 6.80
N GLY A 131 1.98 -10.73 5.66
CA GLY A 131 1.21 -11.48 4.68
C GLY A 131 0.51 -12.70 5.26
N LEU A 132 1.24 -13.48 6.07
CA LEU A 132 0.77 -14.69 6.75
C LEU A 132 -0.10 -14.38 7.98
N SER A 133 0.17 -13.29 8.71
CA SER A 133 -0.50 -13.00 9.99
C SER A 133 -2.01 -12.76 9.89
N ALA A 134 -2.51 -12.25 8.78
CA ALA A 134 -3.91 -11.80 8.73
C ALA A 134 -4.93 -12.94 8.59
N PHE A 135 -4.49 -14.19 8.39
CA PHE A 135 -5.36 -15.37 8.43
C PHE A 135 -5.39 -16.06 9.79
N SER A 136 -4.41 -15.82 10.67
CA SER A 136 -4.45 -16.36 12.04
C SER A 136 -5.68 -15.86 12.81
N ARG A 137 -6.28 -14.72 12.43
CA ARG A 137 -7.51 -14.21 13.05
C ARG A 137 -8.81 -14.87 12.55
N ASP A 138 -8.82 -15.47 11.35
CA ASP A 138 -10.02 -16.09 10.76
C ASP A 138 -10.10 -17.60 11.08
N THR A 139 -8.96 -18.28 11.26
CA THR A 139 -8.91 -19.70 11.67
C THR A 139 -8.95 -19.91 13.20
N LEU A 140 -8.66 -18.88 14.00
CA LEU A 140 -8.90 -18.88 15.46
C LEU A 140 -10.38 -18.68 15.83
N HIS A 141 -11.23 -18.21 14.90
CA HIS A 141 -12.65 -17.97 15.16
C HIS A 141 -13.49 -19.24 15.35
N ASP A 142 -12.97 -20.42 15.03
CA ASP A 142 -13.72 -21.68 15.17
C ASP A 142 -13.34 -22.52 16.41
N LYS A 143 -12.37 -22.04 17.23
CA LYS A 143 -11.97 -22.73 18.47
C LYS A 143 -12.01 -21.89 19.75
N ASP A 144 -12.11 -20.55 19.66
CA ASP A 144 -11.96 -19.65 20.82
C ASP A 144 -13.20 -18.77 21.12
N SER A 145 -14.35 -19.07 20.49
CA SER A 145 -15.56 -18.24 20.53
C SER A 145 -16.17 -18.03 21.93
N ASP A 146 -15.96 -18.95 22.86
CA ASP A 146 -16.43 -18.81 24.25
C ASP A 146 -15.51 -17.92 25.11
N SER A 147 -14.20 -17.92 24.86
CA SER A 147 -13.22 -17.13 25.60
C SER A 147 -13.17 -15.68 25.12
N GLU A 148 -13.20 -15.47 23.80
CA GLU A 148 -13.16 -14.13 23.19
C GLU A 148 -14.46 -13.35 23.44
N SER A 149 -15.62 -14.03 23.44
CA SER A 149 -16.89 -13.41 23.81
C SER A 149 -16.96 -13.05 25.31
N ALA A 150 -16.26 -13.77 26.18
CA ALA A 150 -16.10 -13.42 27.58
C ALA A 150 -15.14 -12.23 27.76
N GLN A 151 -14.01 -12.22 27.05
CA GLN A 151 -13.03 -11.14 27.06
C GLN A 151 -13.62 -9.83 26.51
N LEU A 152 -14.41 -9.89 25.43
CA LEU A 152 -15.11 -8.74 24.83
C LEU A 152 -16.23 -8.20 25.73
N ARG A 153 -16.95 -9.08 26.43
CA ARG A 153 -17.91 -8.68 27.46
C ARG A 153 -17.21 -7.96 28.61
N GLN A 154 -16.09 -8.50 29.09
CA GLN A 154 -15.30 -7.90 30.15
C GLN A 154 -14.71 -6.54 29.73
N LEU A 155 -14.23 -6.41 28.48
CA LEU A 155 -13.71 -5.15 27.95
C LEU A 155 -14.82 -4.09 27.83
N ASN A 156 -16.01 -4.48 27.34
CA ASN A 156 -17.16 -3.57 27.27
C ASN A 156 -17.67 -3.15 28.65
N GLU A 157 -17.66 -4.05 29.63
CA GLU A 157 -17.99 -3.71 31.03
C GLU A 157 -16.99 -2.71 31.62
N GLU A 158 -15.71 -2.87 31.30
CA GLU A 158 -14.65 -2.00 31.79
C GLU A 158 -14.69 -0.62 31.12
N VAL A 159 -14.99 -0.56 29.83
CA VAL A 159 -15.27 0.69 29.12
C VAL A 159 -16.51 1.39 29.70
N ALA A 160 -17.58 0.65 29.99
CA ALA A 160 -18.77 1.20 30.64
C ALA A 160 -18.52 1.65 32.10
N ARG A 161 -17.59 0.99 32.81
CA ARG A 161 -17.14 1.41 34.15
C ARG A 161 -16.34 2.71 34.08
N ILE A 162 -15.36 2.79 33.17
CA ILE A 162 -14.55 3.99 32.94
C ILE A 162 -15.43 5.16 32.51
N SER A 163 -16.36 4.95 31.57
CA SER A 163 -17.29 5.99 31.12
C SER A 163 -18.17 6.53 32.26
N ARG A 164 -18.62 5.68 33.19
CA ARG A 164 -19.34 6.10 34.40
C ARG A 164 -18.47 6.88 35.39
N VAL A 165 -17.21 6.51 35.55
CA VAL A 165 -16.25 7.25 36.40
C VAL A 165 -15.91 8.60 35.78
N LEU A 166 -15.62 8.65 34.49
CA LEU A 166 -15.38 9.88 33.73
C LEU A 166 -16.60 10.80 33.77
N SER A 167 -17.82 10.27 33.65
CA SER A 167 -19.05 11.06 33.75
C SER A 167 -19.27 11.64 35.16
N ARG A 168 -18.87 10.93 36.22
CA ARG A 168 -18.91 11.45 37.60
C ARG A 168 -17.86 12.55 37.81
N LEU A 169 -16.63 12.34 37.33
CA LEU A 169 -15.56 13.34 37.41
C LEU A 169 -15.88 14.59 36.57
N ALA A 170 -16.45 14.43 35.38
CA ALA A 170 -16.88 15.54 34.53
C ALA A 170 -18.08 16.31 35.10
N SER A 171 -18.88 15.68 35.96
CA SER A 171 -20.01 16.34 36.65
C SER A 171 -19.56 17.12 37.89
N GLU A 172 -18.44 16.74 38.51
CA GLU A 172 -17.88 17.41 39.69
C GLU A 172 -17.00 18.63 39.35
N ASP A 173 -16.57 18.78 38.09
CA ASP A 173 -15.64 19.82 37.65
C ASP A 173 -16.30 20.98 36.88
N LYS A 174 -17.52 21.39 37.27
CA LYS A 174 -18.08 22.69 36.84
C LYS A 174 -17.36 23.85 37.56
N ARG A 175 -16.14 24.12 37.12
CA ARG A 175 -15.50 25.44 37.19
C ARG A 175 -15.36 25.96 35.75
N PRO A 176 -15.70 27.23 35.47
CA PRO A 176 -15.77 27.71 34.10
C PRO A 176 -14.35 27.97 33.56
N GLY A 177 -13.86 27.09 32.69
CA GLY A 177 -12.60 27.29 31.99
C GLY A 177 -11.97 25.97 31.55
N GLY A 178 -12.53 25.34 30.51
CA GLY A 178 -12.04 24.08 29.97
C GLY A 178 -12.11 24.08 28.45
N VAL A 179 -10.95 23.92 27.83
CA VAL A 179 -10.68 23.89 26.40
C VAL A 179 -11.52 22.80 25.74
N GLY A 180 -12.62 23.20 25.11
CA GLY A 180 -13.36 22.33 24.21
C GLY A 180 -12.51 22.01 23.00
N GLU A 181 -12.46 20.72 22.63
CA GLU A 181 -12.13 20.24 21.30
C GLU A 181 -12.84 21.14 20.28
N ARG A 182 -12.08 22.07 19.70
CA ARG A 182 -12.54 22.77 18.51
C ARG A 182 -12.51 21.73 17.42
N SER A 183 -13.65 21.08 17.20
CA SER A 183 -14.02 20.68 15.85
C SER A 183 -14.01 21.98 15.03
N MET A 184 -12.84 22.30 14.44
CA MET A 184 -12.74 23.35 13.46
C MET A 184 -13.41 22.80 12.21
N SER A 185 -14.73 22.86 12.19
CA SER A 185 -15.46 22.93 10.93
C SER A 185 -14.95 24.19 10.24
N PHE A 186 -14.00 23.99 9.33
CA PHE A 186 -13.54 25.05 8.44
C PHE A 186 -14.73 25.40 7.54
N ASN A 187 -15.44 26.47 7.91
CA ASN A 187 -16.44 27.08 7.05
C ASN A 187 -15.69 27.91 6.01
N PRO A 188 -15.71 27.53 4.71
CA PRO A 188 -15.09 28.35 3.68
C PRO A 188 -15.77 29.73 3.67
N PRO A 189 -15.00 30.83 3.53
CA PRO A 189 -15.56 32.16 3.37
C PRO A 189 -16.45 32.24 2.11
N PRO A 190 -17.44 33.16 2.08
CA PRO A 190 -18.34 33.29 0.93
C PRO A 190 -17.56 33.53 -0.37
N ALA A 191 -18.06 32.95 -1.46
CA ALA A 191 -17.40 32.93 -2.76
C ALA A 191 -17.05 34.34 -3.26
N ALA A 192 -15.76 34.69 -3.16
CA ALA A 192 -15.14 35.74 -3.96
C ALA A 192 -15.20 35.34 -5.46
N PRO A 193 -15.16 36.31 -6.40
CA PRO A 193 -15.24 36.02 -7.84
C PRO A 193 -14.21 34.97 -8.24
N ALA A 194 -14.59 34.10 -9.19
CA ALA A 194 -13.85 32.91 -9.62
C ALA A 194 -12.35 33.20 -9.82
N ALA A 195 -11.54 32.89 -8.81
CA ALA A 195 -10.10 32.96 -8.92
C ALA A 195 -9.66 31.94 -9.96
N SER A 196 -8.90 32.37 -10.97
CA SER A 196 -8.38 31.48 -12.02
C SER A 196 -7.71 30.25 -11.39
N PRO A 197 -7.90 29.02 -11.87
CA PRO A 197 -7.26 27.84 -11.28
C PRO A 197 -5.73 28.00 -11.24
N PRO A 198 -5.03 27.36 -10.28
CA PRO A 198 -3.57 27.42 -10.23
C PRO A 198 -2.98 26.88 -11.55
N THR A 199 -1.89 27.49 -12.01
CA THR A 199 -1.18 27.00 -13.20
C THR A 199 -0.20 25.89 -12.84
N ALA A 200 0.19 25.05 -13.81
CA ALA A 200 1.25 24.06 -13.59
C ALA A 200 2.53 24.69 -13.02
N ALA A 201 2.91 25.87 -13.51
CA ALA A 201 4.07 26.61 -13.04
C ALA A 201 3.96 27.00 -11.55
N ASP A 202 2.77 27.34 -11.06
CA ASP A 202 2.55 27.63 -9.64
C ASP A 202 2.74 26.38 -8.79
N ILE A 203 2.17 25.24 -9.21
CA ILE A 203 2.32 23.96 -8.51
C ILE A 203 3.78 23.50 -8.49
N ARG A 204 4.48 23.61 -9.62
CA ARG A 204 5.91 23.26 -9.70
C ARG A 204 6.78 24.13 -8.80
N LYS A 205 6.46 25.42 -8.63
CA LYS A 205 7.15 26.30 -7.65
C LYS A 205 6.91 25.84 -6.20
N ILE A 206 5.70 25.41 -5.85
CA ILE A 206 5.41 24.85 -4.52
C ILE A 206 6.25 23.60 -4.26
N ILE A 207 6.26 22.65 -5.20
CA ILE A 207 7.09 21.42 -5.12
C ILE A 207 8.57 21.79 -4.92
N ARG A 208 9.08 22.74 -5.72
CA ARG A 208 10.46 23.23 -5.58
C ARG A 208 10.72 23.86 -4.22
N GLY A 209 9.77 24.64 -3.69
CA GLY A 209 9.88 25.23 -2.36
C GLY A 209 9.93 24.19 -1.24
N ARG A 210 9.20 23.08 -1.38
CA ARG A 210 9.29 21.94 -0.45
C ARG A 210 10.67 21.28 -0.50
N ARG A 211 11.15 20.93 -1.71
CA ARG A 211 12.48 20.33 -1.92
C ARG A 211 13.64 21.23 -1.53
N LEU A 212 13.45 22.54 -1.57
CA LEU A 212 14.48 23.49 -1.16
C LEU A 212 14.81 23.36 0.34
N ARG A 213 13.86 22.91 1.16
CA ARG A 213 14.08 22.72 2.62
C ARG A 213 15.22 21.74 2.89
N ASP A 214 15.36 20.71 2.07
CA ASP A 214 16.41 19.68 2.22
C ASP A 214 17.83 20.23 2.02
N GLN A 215 17.96 21.41 1.41
CA GLN A 215 19.26 22.10 1.26
C GLN A 215 19.66 22.89 2.51
N PHE A 216 18.70 23.21 3.37
CA PHE A 216 18.90 24.04 4.56
C PHE A 216 18.77 23.24 5.87
N PHE A 217 18.05 22.12 5.83
CA PHE A 217 17.81 21.24 6.98
C PHE A 217 18.29 19.83 6.67
N ALA A 218 18.33 18.96 7.69
CA ALA A 218 18.69 17.57 7.49
C ALA A 218 17.72 16.88 6.50
N GLU A 219 18.27 16.10 5.58
CA GLU A 219 17.50 15.30 4.63
C GLU A 219 16.53 14.35 5.36
N GLY A 220 15.33 14.17 4.81
CA GLY A 220 14.28 13.31 5.38
C GLY A 220 13.51 13.91 6.56
N LEU A 221 13.81 15.13 6.99
CA LEU A 221 13.11 15.77 8.12
C LEU A 221 11.68 16.20 7.77
N PHE A 222 11.42 16.55 6.50
CA PHE A 222 10.15 17.14 6.05
C PHE A 222 9.43 16.30 4.99
N GLU A 223 9.33 14.99 5.23
CA GLU A 223 8.68 14.06 4.31
C GLU A 223 7.15 14.14 4.41
N ASP A 224 6.49 14.31 3.25
CA ASP A 224 5.04 14.16 3.10
C ASP A 224 4.73 13.53 1.73
N PRO A 225 5.07 12.24 1.56
CA PRO A 225 5.03 11.60 0.24
C PRO A 225 3.64 11.61 -0.38
N ALA A 226 2.57 11.52 0.43
CA ALA A 226 1.20 11.57 -0.08
C ALA A 226 0.90 12.93 -0.73
N TRP A 227 1.25 14.03 -0.06
CA TRP A 227 1.06 15.37 -0.59
C TRP A 227 1.98 15.66 -1.78
N ASP A 228 3.24 15.22 -1.72
CA ASP A 228 4.20 15.41 -2.81
C ASP A 228 3.75 14.70 -4.09
N MET A 229 3.22 13.48 -3.98
CA MET A 229 2.64 12.75 -5.11
C MET A 229 1.36 13.43 -5.65
N LEU A 230 0.47 13.91 -4.78
CA LEU A 230 -0.74 14.64 -5.18
C LEU A 230 -0.39 15.89 -6.00
N LEU A 231 0.58 16.67 -5.53
CA LEU A 231 1.05 17.87 -6.24
C LEU A 231 1.71 17.52 -7.58
N ASP A 232 2.53 16.47 -7.63
CA ASP A 232 3.21 16.08 -8.87
C ASP A 232 2.22 15.59 -9.94
N LEU A 233 1.25 14.75 -9.56
CA LEU A 233 0.19 14.29 -10.47
C LEU A 233 -0.69 15.46 -10.93
N TYR A 234 -1.03 16.39 -10.04
CA TYR A 234 -1.81 17.58 -10.42
C TYR A 234 -1.05 18.48 -11.40
N ALA A 235 0.24 18.71 -11.16
CA ALA A 235 1.09 19.49 -12.06
C ALA A 235 1.20 18.81 -13.44
N ALA A 236 1.41 17.50 -13.47
CA ALA A 236 1.48 16.72 -14.71
C ALA A 236 0.16 16.76 -15.48
N GLU A 237 -0.98 16.68 -14.80
CA GLU A 237 -2.30 16.79 -15.43
C GLU A 237 -2.49 18.17 -16.10
N LEU A 238 -2.12 19.25 -15.42
CA LEU A 238 -2.14 20.61 -15.99
C LEU A 238 -1.18 20.79 -17.17
N GLU A 239 -0.12 19.97 -17.23
CA GLU A 239 0.86 19.91 -18.32
C GLU A 239 0.45 18.96 -19.46
N ASN A 240 -0.68 18.24 -19.33
CA ASN A 240 -1.09 17.14 -20.20
C ASN A 240 -0.01 16.04 -20.32
N ALA A 241 0.71 15.78 -19.24
CA ALA A 241 1.75 14.77 -19.14
C ALA A 241 1.24 13.52 -18.39
N GLN A 242 1.74 12.36 -18.80
CA GLN A 242 1.51 11.09 -18.10
C GLN A 242 2.64 10.83 -17.09
N VAL A 243 2.32 10.22 -15.95
CA VAL A 243 3.30 9.94 -14.88
C VAL A 243 3.41 8.44 -14.66
N SER A 244 4.62 7.89 -14.83
CA SER A 244 4.88 6.48 -14.52
C SER A 244 4.97 6.25 -13.01
N VAL A 245 4.85 5.00 -12.58
CA VAL A 245 4.97 4.63 -11.15
C VAL A 245 6.37 4.98 -10.64
N SER A 246 7.41 4.69 -11.42
CA SER A 246 8.81 5.01 -11.08
C SER A 246 9.05 6.53 -10.97
N SER A 247 8.47 7.33 -11.85
CA SER A 247 8.53 8.80 -11.79
C SER A 247 7.84 9.33 -10.55
N LEU A 248 6.66 8.79 -10.21
CA LEU A 248 5.94 9.18 -9.01
C LEU A 248 6.68 8.79 -7.73
N CYS A 249 7.41 7.66 -7.73
CA CYS A 249 8.30 7.29 -6.62
C CYS A 249 9.42 8.31 -6.41
N ILE A 250 9.96 8.90 -7.48
CA ILE A 250 10.95 9.99 -7.37
C ILE A 250 10.27 11.26 -6.82
N ALA A 251 9.06 11.56 -7.27
CA ALA A 251 8.32 12.73 -6.81
C ALA A 251 8.02 12.70 -5.31
N ALA A 252 7.78 11.51 -4.76
CA ALA A 252 7.49 11.26 -3.35
C ALA A 252 8.63 11.61 -2.39
N ALA A 253 9.86 11.80 -2.88
CA ALA A 253 11.03 12.14 -2.08
C ALA A 253 11.32 11.19 -0.90
N VAL A 254 11.00 9.90 -1.06
CA VAL A 254 11.27 8.82 -0.08
C VAL A 254 11.81 7.58 -0.79
N ALA A 255 12.26 6.59 -0.03
CA ALA A 255 12.71 5.31 -0.59
C ALA A 255 11.61 4.66 -1.47
N PRO A 256 11.96 3.99 -2.60
CA PRO A 256 10.96 3.47 -3.54
C PRO A 256 9.94 2.51 -2.93
N THR A 257 10.32 1.60 -2.03
CA THR A 257 9.38 0.71 -1.32
C THR A 257 8.35 1.51 -0.52
N THR A 258 8.80 2.56 0.16
CA THR A 258 7.92 3.48 0.91
C THR A 258 6.97 4.20 -0.02
N ALA A 259 7.46 4.69 -1.17
CA ALA A 259 6.63 5.33 -2.18
C ALA A 259 5.58 4.35 -2.77
N LEU A 260 5.97 3.14 -3.16
CA LEU A 260 5.07 2.11 -3.69
C LEU A 260 3.93 1.79 -2.71
N ARG A 261 4.25 1.70 -1.41
CA ARG A 261 3.25 1.51 -0.37
C ARG A 261 2.27 2.68 -0.28
N TRP A 262 2.76 3.92 -0.38
CA TRP A 262 1.88 5.10 -0.42
C TRP A 262 1.02 5.13 -1.68
N ILE A 263 1.58 4.80 -2.85
CA ILE A 263 0.83 4.67 -4.10
C ILE A 263 -0.31 3.66 -3.95
N GLY A 264 -0.04 2.49 -3.35
CA GLY A 264 -1.07 1.49 -3.02
C GLY A 264 -2.18 2.09 -2.16
N ARG A 265 -1.84 2.66 -0.99
CA ARG A 265 -2.84 3.29 -0.10
C ARG A 265 -3.65 4.41 -0.76
N MET A 266 -3.01 5.24 -1.57
CA MET A 266 -3.67 6.35 -2.26
C MET A 266 -4.58 5.85 -3.39
N THR A 267 -4.24 4.72 -4.01
CA THR A 267 -5.09 4.03 -4.99
C THR A 267 -6.30 3.40 -4.29
N ASP A 268 -6.08 2.69 -3.18
CA ASP A 268 -7.13 2.06 -2.37
C ASP A 268 -8.10 3.11 -1.79
N ALA A 269 -7.59 4.29 -1.43
CA ALA A 269 -8.39 5.43 -0.99
C ALA A 269 -9.14 6.15 -2.14
N GLY A 270 -9.02 5.67 -3.38
CA GLY A 270 -9.67 6.25 -4.55
C GLY A 270 -9.11 7.61 -4.96
N LEU A 271 -7.92 7.99 -4.49
CA LEU A 271 -7.28 9.27 -4.84
C LEU A 271 -6.46 9.16 -6.11
N PHE A 272 -5.78 8.03 -6.30
CA PHE A 272 -5.05 7.73 -7.53
C PHE A 272 -5.82 6.73 -8.38
N VAL A 273 -5.74 6.91 -9.69
CA VAL A 273 -6.28 5.99 -10.68
C VAL A 273 -5.19 5.52 -11.60
N ARG A 274 -5.25 4.23 -11.95
CA ARG A 274 -4.37 3.65 -12.93
C ARG A 274 -4.89 3.94 -14.34
N GLN A 275 -4.01 4.43 -15.19
CA GLN A 275 -4.26 4.66 -16.61
C GLN A 275 -3.46 3.64 -17.42
N ALA A 276 -4.14 2.82 -18.20
CA ALA A 276 -3.49 1.88 -19.10
C ALA A 276 -2.81 2.65 -20.24
N ASP A 277 -1.57 2.29 -20.57
CA ASP A 277 -0.96 2.72 -21.82
C ASP A 277 -1.62 1.95 -22.98
N PRO A 278 -2.28 2.63 -23.95
CA PRO A 278 -2.94 1.96 -25.06
C PRO A 278 -1.96 1.26 -26.02
N PHE A 279 -0.66 1.59 -25.97
CA PHE A 279 0.37 1.06 -26.86
C PHE A 279 1.27 0.01 -26.21
N ASP A 280 1.37 -0.02 -24.87
CA ASP A 280 2.15 -1.01 -24.14
C ASP A 280 1.47 -1.43 -22.84
N ARG A 281 0.87 -2.63 -22.81
CA ARG A 281 0.20 -3.16 -21.60
C ARG A 281 1.15 -3.38 -20.42
N ARG A 282 2.47 -3.37 -20.66
CA ARG A 282 3.49 -3.46 -19.61
C ARG A 282 3.71 -2.13 -18.90
N ARG A 283 3.16 -1.03 -19.42
CA ARG A 283 3.27 0.30 -18.82
C ARG A 283 1.91 0.70 -18.25
N ALA A 284 1.95 1.17 -17.00
CA ALA A 284 0.82 1.86 -16.40
C ALA A 284 1.26 3.24 -15.95
N PHE A 285 0.41 4.20 -16.24
CA PHE A 285 0.53 5.54 -15.70
C PHE A 285 -0.41 5.70 -14.51
N LEU A 286 -0.09 6.65 -13.65
CA LEU A 286 -0.94 7.06 -12.56
C LEU A 286 -1.46 8.47 -12.84
N GLY A 287 -2.68 8.73 -12.41
CA GLY A 287 -3.31 10.04 -12.44
C GLY A 287 -4.17 10.25 -11.21
N LEU A 288 -4.68 11.47 -11.05
CA LEU A 288 -5.67 11.77 -10.02
C LEU A 288 -7.03 11.21 -10.41
N SER A 289 -7.78 10.73 -9.43
CA SER A 289 -9.21 10.54 -9.61
C SER A 289 -9.90 11.91 -9.78
N ALA A 290 -11.09 11.91 -10.39
CA ALA A 290 -11.88 13.14 -10.52
C ALA A 290 -12.19 13.78 -9.16
N GLU A 291 -12.41 12.96 -8.12
CA GLU A 291 -12.64 13.44 -6.77
C GLU A 291 -11.38 14.05 -6.15
N ALA A 292 -10.21 13.42 -6.34
CA ALA A 292 -8.94 13.96 -5.85
C ALA A 292 -8.60 15.30 -6.51
N ARG A 293 -8.84 15.43 -7.82
CA ARG A 293 -8.70 16.69 -8.56
C ARG A 293 -9.56 17.80 -7.95
N GLU A 294 -10.86 17.53 -7.75
CA GLU A 294 -11.78 18.52 -7.17
C GLU A 294 -11.34 18.92 -5.75
N LYS A 295 -10.88 17.97 -4.93
CA LYS A 295 -10.36 18.25 -3.58
C LYS A 295 -9.14 19.18 -3.62
N ILE A 296 -8.18 18.94 -4.51
CA ILE A 296 -7.00 19.80 -4.69
C ILE A 296 -7.39 21.20 -5.16
N GLU A 297 -8.30 21.30 -6.13
CA GLU A 297 -8.79 22.59 -6.64
C GLU A 297 -9.50 23.41 -5.56
N ARG A 298 -10.36 22.76 -4.75
CA ARG A 298 -11.00 23.38 -3.60
C ARG A 298 -9.98 23.83 -2.55
N TYR A 299 -8.95 23.03 -2.29
CA TYR A 299 -7.87 23.40 -1.38
C TYR A 299 -7.15 24.69 -1.84
N PHE A 300 -6.73 24.76 -3.11
CA PHE A 300 -6.07 25.96 -3.64
C PHE A 300 -7.00 27.18 -3.74
N THR A 301 -8.29 26.95 -3.94
CA THR A 301 -9.30 28.01 -3.88
C THR A 301 -9.42 28.55 -2.46
N ALA A 302 -9.54 27.67 -1.46
CA ALA A 302 -9.66 28.04 -0.05
C ALA A 302 -8.41 28.76 0.49
N LEU A 303 -7.20 28.31 0.11
CA LEU A 303 -5.95 29.01 0.45
C LEU A 303 -6.00 30.47 0.02
N ARG A 304 -6.34 30.71 -1.25
CA ARG A 304 -6.39 32.07 -1.82
C ARG A 304 -7.48 32.93 -1.18
N GLN A 305 -8.65 32.35 -0.94
CA GLN A 305 -9.74 33.05 -0.23
C GLN A 305 -9.36 33.44 1.21
N SER A 306 -8.45 32.68 1.83
CA SER A 306 -7.92 32.98 3.16
C SER A 306 -6.78 34.00 3.14
N GLY A 307 -6.43 34.56 1.97
CA GLY A 307 -5.27 35.44 1.79
C GLY A 307 -3.92 34.72 1.90
N LEU A 308 -3.92 33.38 1.94
CA LEU A 308 -2.72 32.56 1.93
C LEU A 308 -2.34 32.27 0.49
N HIS A 309 -1.20 32.80 0.07
CA HIS A 309 -0.59 32.39 -1.19
C HIS A 309 0.33 31.20 -0.92
N PRO A 310 0.26 30.12 -1.72
CA PRO A 310 1.22 29.02 -1.62
C PRO A 310 2.68 29.43 -1.88
N LEU A 311 2.89 30.66 -2.36
CA LEU A 311 4.15 31.32 -2.71
C LEU A 311 4.14 32.75 -2.18
#